data_AF-A0A3C0VRK4-F1
#
_entry.id   AF-A0A3C0VRK4-F1
#
_cell.length_a   1.000
_cell.length_b   1.000
_cell.length_c   1.000
_cell.angle_alpha   90.00
_cell.angle_beta   90.00
_cell.angle_gamma   90.00
#
_symmetry.space_group_name_H-M   'P 1'
#
loop_
_entity.id
_entity.type
_entity.pdbx_description
1 polymer ?
#
loop_
_entity_poly.entity_id
_entity_poly.type
_entity_poly.pdbx_seq_one_letter_code
_entity_poly.pdbx_strand_id
1 'polypeptide(L)'
;MQLTKGSVIQLIILLILLVLSSFFSGAESAFSTVNKIAIKSLTDDKDARAKRAGVVLYILDHYQKFLSTILLGNNIVNLSASALMTVIITKLFGSAMVGVGTGILTVLILIFGEITPKSAATAQSQKTCLRYAYIINFLMVIFTPLVVIVDALSGIVLNALHIDRDARKSITEKELRTYVDASHEDGVIESEEKEMIINVFDFGDTVAKDVMIPRIDMSCVSADADYDEVRAVFHKDMYTRIPVYEDNQDNVIGLINIKDIFFVKDKENFHVKNYLRKAYYTYEFKKTADLMEEMRAKAYNVAFVLSEYGTTVGMITLEDLLEEIVGEIRDEYDQDEALQIRDLGDGKYLIEGAMKLDDINNALHTEFESEDYDSIGGLMIGQLDRLPYNREVVKLDNGITLAVRGIRQHRIMKVLMTLPPELRQIQADKDNESDEDNSKESDSKDNENL
;
A
#
# COMPACT_ATOMS: atom_id res chain seq x y z
N MET A 1 -4.47 -12.73 -69.41
CA MET A 1 -3.87 -13.36 -68.21
C MET A 1 -4.90 -14.32 -67.62
N GLN A 2 -4.90 -15.59 -68.05
CA GLN A 2 -5.86 -16.55 -67.51
C GLN A 2 -5.33 -17.04 -66.16
N LEU A 3 -6.04 -16.73 -65.06
CA LEU A 3 -5.75 -17.38 -63.78
C LEU A 3 -5.98 -18.88 -63.97
N THR A 4 -4.91 -19.66 -63.95
CA THR A 4 -5.00 -21.12 -63.91
C THR A 4 -5.73 -21.52 -62.63
N LYS A 5 -6.51 -22.61 -62.63
CA LYS A 5 -7.23 -23.11 -61.43
C LYS A 5 -6.32 -23.20 -60.19
N GLY A 6 -5.04 -23.51 -60.38
CA GLY A 6 -4.03 -23.54 -59.32
C GLY A 6 -3.75 -22.19 -58.64
N SER A 7 -3.76 -21.07 -59.38
CA SER A 7 -3.53 -19.73 -58.82
C SER A 7 -4.68 -19.26 -57.94
N VAL A 8 -5.92 -19.65 -58.28
CA VAL A 8 -7.11 -19.36 -57.47
C VAL A 8 -7.05 -20.11 -56.14
N ILE A 9 -6.65 -21.38 -56.15
CA ILE A 9 -6.47 -22.18 -54.93
C ILE A 9 -5.40 -21.55 -54.03
N GLN A 10 -4.29 -21.11 -54.60
CA GLN A 10 -3.22 -20.45 -53.84
C GLN A 10 -3.67 -19.14 -53.18
N LEU A 11 -4.49 -18.33 -53.86
CA LEU A 11 -5.08 -17.12 -53.30
C LEU A 11 -6.06 -17.42 -52.16
N ILE A 12 -6.87 -18.47 -52.29
CA ILE A 12 -7.77 -18.92 -51.20
C ILE A 12 -6.96 -19.36 -49.99
N ILE A 13 -5.88 -20.13 -50.19
CA ILE A 13 -4.98 -20.54 -49.10
C ILE A 13 -4.34 -19.31 -48.45
N LEU A 14 -3.91 -18.32 -49.23
CA LEU A 14 -3.34 -17.08 -48.71
C LEU A 14 -4.34 -16.32 -47.83
N LEU A 15 -5.61 -16.25 -48.25
CA LEU A 15 -6.68 -15.64 -47.45
C LEU A 15 -6.91 -16.40 -46.14
N ILE A 16 -6.92 -17.74 -46.18
CA ILE A 16 -7.02 -18.58 -44.98
C ILE A 16 -5.85 -18.32 -44.03
N LEU A 17 -4.63 -18.23 -44.55
CA LEU A 17 -3.44 -17.89 -43.75
C LEU A 17 -3.56 -16.51 -43.11
N LEU A 18 -4.10 -15.51 -43.82
CA LEU A 18 -4.35 -14.19 -43.25
C LEU A 18 -5.35 -14.24 -42.07
N VAL A 19 -6.43 -15.03 -42.21
CA VAL A 19 -7.41 -15.25 -41.13
C VAL A 19 -6.79 -16.00 -39.95
N LEU A 20 -5.92 -16.98 -40.20
CA LEU A 20 -5.20 -17.67 -39.14
C LEU A 20 -4.22 -16.74 -38.41
N SER A 21 -3.52 -15.87 -39.14
CA SER A 21 -2.65 -14.84 -38.57
C SER A 21 -3.44 -13.93 -37.63
N SER A 22 -4.60 -13.45 -38.10
CA SER A 22 -5.57 -12.68 -37.31
C SER A 22 -6.01 -13.42 -36.04
N PHE A 23 -6.32 -14.71 -36.14
CA PHE A 23 -6.70 -15.54 -34.99
C PHE A 23 -5.58 -15.65 -33.96
N PHE A 24 -4.35 -15.98 -34.37
CA PHE A 24 -3.22 -16.13 -33.44
C PHE A 24 -2.89 -14.81 -32.76
N SER A 25 -2.82 -13.74 -33.54
CA SER A 25 -2.51 -12.40 -33.05
C SER A 25 -3.59 -11.85 -32.09
N GLY A 26 -4.87 -12.03 -32.43
CA GLY A 26 -5.98 -11.68 -31.55
C GLY A 26 -6.04 -12.54 -30.29
N ALA A 27 -5.70 -13.83 -30.37
CA ALA A 27 -5.61 -14.71 -29.22
C ALA A 27 -4.53 -14.25 -28.23
N GLU A 28 -3.35 -13.89 -28.73
CA GLU A 28 -2.25 -13.35 -27.92
C GLU A 28 -2.73 -12.16 -27.07
N SER A 29 -3.27 -11.12 -27.72
CA SER A 29 -3.72 -9.91 -27.03
C SER A 29 -4.92 -10.11 -26.10
N ALA A 30 -5.86 -10.99 -26.45
CA ALA A 30 -6.99 -11.29 -25.58
C ALA A 30 -6.53 -11.93 -24.26
N PHE A 31 -5.68 -12.95 -24.33
CA PHE A 31 -5.21 -13.68 -23.14
C PHE A 31 -4.18 -12.90 -22.33
N SER A 32 -3.44 -11.97 -22.94
CA SER A 32 -2.50 -11.10 -22.22
C SER A 32 -3.18 -9.98 -21.43
N THR A 33 -4.42 -9.61 -21.78
CA THR A 33 -5.14 -8.46 -21.19
C THR A 33 -6.38 -8.85 -20.39
N VAL A 34 -6.75 -10.13 -20.36
CA VAL A 34 -7.94 -10.59 -19.64
C VAL A 34 -7.73 -10.59 -18.13
N ASN A 35 -8.69 -10.04 -17.38
CA ASN A 35 -8.69 -10.09 -15.93
C ASN A 35 -8.98 -11.54 -15.45
N LYS A 36 -7.98 -12.18 -14.81
CA LYS A 36 -8.08 -13.56 -14.31
C LYS A 36 -9.17 -13.74 -13.25
N ILE A 37 -9.38 -12.74 -12.38
CA ILE A 37 -10.40 -12.77 -11.32
C ILE A 37 -11.79 -12.77 -11.95
N ALA A 38 -12.02 -11.92 -12.95
CA ALA A 38 -13.29 -11.85 -13.68
C ALA A 38 -13.61 -13.14 -14.46
N ILE A 39 -12.60 -13.92 -14.88
CA ILE A 39 -12.82 -15.24 -15.48
C ILE A 39 -13.14 -16.28 -14.40
N LYS A 40 -12.49 -16.20 -13.24
CA LYS A 40 -12.70 -17.12 -12.12
C LYS A 40 -14.14 -17.06 -11.59
N SER A 41 -14.71 -15.86 -11.45
CA SER A 41 -16.12 -15.71 -11.00
C SER A 41 -17.13 -16.35 -11.96
N LEU A 42 -16.80 -16.48 -13.26
CA LEU A 42 -17.66 -17.16 -14.24
C LEU A 42 -17.67 -18.69 -14.08
N THR A 43 -16.79 -19.26 -13.25
CA THR A 43 -16.73 -20.72 -13.02
C THR A 43 -17.72 -21.22 -11.98
N ASP A 44 -18.33 -20.30 -11.21
CA ASP A 44 -19.29 -20.62 -10.16
C ASP A 44 -20.68 -21.02 -10.73
N ASP A 45 -20.95 -20.66 -11.98
CA ASP A 45 -22.17 -21.04 -12.71
C ASP A 45 -22.12 -22.50 -13.22
N LYS A 46 -23.27 -23.17 -13.37
CA LYS A 46 -23.34 -24.56 -13.90
C LYS A 46 -23.47 -24.68 -15.43
N ASP A 47 -23.21 -23.59 -16.15
CA ASP A 47 -23.49 -23.48 -17.58
C ASP A 47 -22.30 -23.80 -18.50
N ALA A 48 -22.56 -23.91 -19.80
CA ALA A 48 -21.53 -24.12 -20.83
C ALA A 48 -20.46 -23.00 -20.83
N ARG A 49 -20.80 -21.82 -20.31
CA ARG A 49 -19.90 -20.67 -20.17
C ARG A 49 -18.87 -20.89 -19.05
N ALA A 50 -19.27 -21.50 -17.94
CA ALA A 50 -18.39 -21.86 -16.84
C ALA A 50 -17.36 -22.92 -17.26
N LYS A 51 -17.76 -23.90 -18.06
CA LYS A 51 -16.82 -24.89 -18.63
C LYS A 51 -15.74 -24.25 -19.50
N ARG A 52 -16.09 -23.23 -20.29
CA ARG A 52 -15.13 -22.46 -21.10
C ARG A 52 -14.21 -21.62 -20.21
N ALA A 53 -14.76 -20.97 -19.19
CA ALA A 53 -13.98 -20.21 -18.22
C ALA A 53 -12.94 -21.10 -17.52
N GLY A 54 -13.30 -22.33 -17.13
CA GLY A 54 -12.34 -23.29 -16.58
C GLY A 54 -11.17 -23.63 -17.53
N VAL A 55 -11.43 -23.76 -18.84
CA VAL A 55 -10.36 -23.96 -19.83
C VAL A 55 -9.51 -22.70 -19.99
N VAL A 56 -10.11 -21.51 -19.98
CA VAL A 56 -9.37 -20.25 -20.00
C VAL A 56 -8.44 -20.16 -18.79
N LEU A 57 -8.91 -20.50 -17.58
CA LEU A 57 -8.05 -20.54 -16.39
C LEU A 57 -6.89 -21.52 -16.54
N TYR A 58 -7.14 -22.73 -17.06
CA TYR A 58 -6.08 -23.69 -17.34
C TYR A 58 -5.01 -23.14 -18.29
N ILE A 59 -5.42 -22.43 -19.35
CA ILE A 59 -4.52 -21.77 -20.31
C ILE A 59 -3.71 -20.66 -19.61
N LEU A 60 -4.37 -19.84 -18.77
CA LEU A 60 -3.72 -18.76 -18.02
C LEU A 60 -2.74 -19.30 -16.95
N ASP A 61 -3.02 -20.45 -16.34
CA ASP A 61 -2.11 -21.11 -15.40
C ASP A 61 -0.87 -21.68 -16.12
N HIS A 62 -0.98 -21.97 -17.41
CA HIS A 62 0.11 -22.44 -18.27
C HIS A 62 0.49 -21.38 -19.33
N TYR A 63 0.47 -20.10 -18.93
CA TYR A 63 0.59 -18.96 -19.85
C TYR A 63 1.86 -18.99 -20.72
N GLN A 64 3.00 -19.43 -20.20
CA GLN A 64 4.23 -19.52 -20.98
C GLN A 64 4.12 -20.53 -22.14
N LYS A 65 3.53 -21.71 -21.88
CA LYS A 65 3.27 -22.71 -22.92
C LYS A 65 2.27 -22.20 -23.96
N PHE A 66 1.27 -21.46 -23.49
CA PHE A 66 0.30 -20.78 -24.36
C PHE A 66 0.99 -19.76 -25.28
N LEU A 67 1.78 -18.84 -24.73
CA LEU A 67 2.50 -17.82 -25.50
C LEU A 67 3.40 -18.47 -26.55
N SER A 68 4.22 -19.46 -26.17
CA SER A 68 5.07 -20.18 -27.11
C SER A 68 4.27 -20.85 -28.22
N THR A 69 3.11 -21.43 -27.91
CA THR A 69 2.21 -22.07 -28.90
C THR A 69 1.67 -21.05 -29.90
N ILE A 70 1.19 -19.90 -29.42
CA ILE A 70 0.61 -18.85 -30.27
C ILE A 70 1.68 -18.18 -31.13
N LEU A 71 2.84 -17.84 -30.56
CA LEU A 71 3.97 -17.25 -31.29
C LEU A 71 4.46 -18.18 -32.39
N LEU A 72 4.60 -19.47 -32.09
CA LEU A 72 4.99 -20.49 -33.06
C LEU A 72 3.96 -20.61 -34.19
N GLY A 73 2.67 -20.69 -33.84
CA GLY A 73 1.58 -20.76 -34.82
C GLY A 73 1.54 -19.54 -35.73
N ASN A 74 1.64 -18.34 -35.17
CA ASN A 74 1.67 -17.08 -35.91
C ASN A 74 2.85 -17.03 -36.89
N ASN A 75 4.04 -17.40 -36.42
CA ASN A 75 5.25 -17.42 -37.25
C ASN A 75 5.13 -18.43 -38.41
N ILE A 76 4.64 -19.65 -38.16
CA ILE A 76 4.42 -20.65 -39.21
C ILE A 76 3.46 -20.11 -40.27
N VAL A 77 2.35 -19.50 -39.84
CA VAL A 77 1.34 -18.95 -40.74
C VAL A 77 1.91 -17.79 -41.58
N ASN A 78 2.57 -16.83 -40.95
CA ASN A 78 3.11 -15.64 -41.64
C ASN A 78 4.25 -16.00 -42.61
N LEU A 79 5.16 -16.90 -42.21
CA LEU A 79 6.22 -17.39 -43.08
C LEU A 79 5.65 -18.19 -44.26
N SER A 80 4.63 -19.02 -44.01
CA SER A 80 3.94 -19.76 -45.08
C SER A 80 3.24 -18.82 -46.05
N ALA A 81 2.58 -17.78 -45.56
CA ALA A 81 1.92 -16.77 -46.39
C ALA A 81 2.94 -16.01 -47.25
N SER A 82 4.08 -15.62 -46.67
CA SER A 82 5.18 -14.97 -47.38
C SER A 82 5.79 -15.85 -48.47
N ALA A 83 6.04 -17.13 -48.17
CA ALA A 83 6.52 -18.10 -49.15
C ALA A 83 5.51 -18.32 -50.29
N LEU A 84 4.22 -18.47 -49.96
CA LEU A 84 3.16 -18.62 -50.97
C LEU A 84 3.02 -17.39 -51.85
N MET A 85 3.03 -16.19 -51.26
CA MET A 85 2.96 -14.93 -52.00
C MET A 85 4.15 -14.80 -52.96
N THR A 86 5.35 -15.15 -52.51
CA THR A 86 6.54 -15.17 -53.36
C THR A 86 6.36 -16.07 -54.57
N VAL A 87 5.81 -17.27 -54.38
CA VAL A 87 5.52 -18.21 -55.48
C VAL A 87 4.43 -17.68 -56.41
N ILE A 88 3.35 -17.12 -55.87
CA ILE A 88 2.23 -16.56 -56.66
C ILE A 88 2.75 -15.43 -57.55
N ILE A 89 3.48 -14.47 -56.98
CA ILE A 89 3.98 -13.30 -57.68
C ILE A 89 5.02 -13.68 -58.72
N THR A 90 5.94 -14.59 -58.40
CA THR A 90 6.93 -15.08 -59.36
C THR A 90 6.27 -15.72 -60.58
N LYS A 91 5.20 -16.49 -60.38
CA LYS A 91 4.47 -17.15 -61.48
C LYS A 91 3.63 -16.18 -62.32
N LEU A 92 3.03 -15.17 -61.70
CA LEU A 92 2.10 -14.25 -62.37
C LEU A 92 2.77 -13.03 -62.99
N PHE A 93 3.79 -12.48 -62.33
CA PHE A 93 4.42 -11.20 -62.65
C PHE A 93 5.94 -11.28 -62.83
N GLY A 94 6.54 -12.45 -62.64
CA GLY A 94 7.99 -12.65 -62.73
C GLY A 94 8.74 -12.26 -61.44
N SER A 95 10.02 -12.61 -61.38
CA SER A 95 10.86 -12.42 -60.18
C SER A 95 11.09 -10.95 -59.81
N ALA A 96 11.05 -10.04 -60.80
CA ALA A 96 11.26 -8.60 -60.58
C ALA A 96 10.21 -7.96 -59.65
N MET A 97 9.00 -8.54 -59.60
CA MET A 97 7.89 -8.00 -58.80
C MET A 97 7.78 -8.61 -57.39
N VAL A 98 8.64 -9.58 -57.03
CA VAL A 98 8.57 -10.29 -55.75
C VAL A 98 8.66 -9.31 -54.57
N GLY A 99 9.57 -8.34 -54.62
CA GLY A 99 9.71 -7.34 -53.55
C GLY A 99 8.43 -6.52 -53.31
N VAL A 100 7.76 -6.11 -54.39
CA VAL A 100 6.47 -5.39 -54.30
C VAL A 100 5.39 -6.30 -53.71
N GLY A 101 5.34 -7.56 -54.14
CA GLY A 101 4.41 -8.56 -53.61
C GLY A 101 4.60 -8.82 -52.12
N THR A 102 5.84 -8.94 -51.66
CA THR A 102 6.17 -9.08 -50.24
C THR A 102 5.75 -7.84 -49.46
N GLY A 103 6.04 -6.64 -49.97
CA GLY A 103 5.62 -5.39 -49.31
C GLY A 103 4.10 -5.28 -49.15
N ILE A 104 3.34 -5.61 -50.21
CA ILE A 104 1.87 -5.64 -50.14
C ILE A 104 1.39 -6.65 -49.09
N LEU A 105 1.95 -7.86 -49.08
CA LEU A 105 1.58 -8.87 -48.08
C LEU A 105 1.91 -8.41 -46.67
N THR A 106 3.07 -7.80 -46.43
CA THR A 106 3.45 -7.28 -45.12
C THR A 106 2.43 -6.25 -44.63
N VAL A 107 2.00 -5.32 -45.49
CA VAL A 107 0.95 -4.35 -45.12
C VAL A 107 -0.38 -5.05 -44.81
N LEU A 108 -0.77 -6.06 -45.61
CA LEU A 108 -1.98 -6.83 -45.36
C LEU A 108 -1.93 -7.60 -44.04
N ILE A 109 -0.81 -8.26 -43.72
CA ILE A 109 -0.61 -8.96 -42.45
C ILE A 109 -0.62 -7.94 -41.30
N LEU A 110 0.08 -6.82 -41.41
CA LEU A 110 0.10 -5.80 -40.37
C LEU A 110 -1.31 -5.26 -40.07
N ILE A 111 -2.08 -4.92 -41.09
CA ILE A 111 -3.41 -4.33 -40.88
C ILE A 111 -4.41 -5.41 -40.43
N PHE A 112 -4.56 -6.48 -41.21
CA PHE A 112 -5.64 -7.46 -41.04
C PHE A 112 -5.26 -8.67 -40.20
N GLY A 113 -3.97 -9.02 -40.16
CA GLY A 113 -3.44 -10.12 -39.35
C GLY A 113 -3.00 -9.68 -37.95
N GLU A 114 -2.59 -8.42 -37.77
CA GLU A 114 -1.94 -7.99 -36.53
C GLU A 114 -2.63 -6.84 -35.81
N ILE A 115 -2.57 -5.61 -36.33
CA ILE A 115 -3.03 -4.40 -35.64
C ILE A 115 -4.54 -4.46 -35.36
N THR A 116 -5.36 -4.72 -36.38
CA THR A 116 -6.83 -4.73 -36.22
C THR A 116 -7.30 -5.84 -35.29
N PRO A 117 -6.85 -7.10 -35.45
CA PRO A 117 -7.27 -8.19 -34.57
C PRO A 117 -6.81 -7.99 -33.12
N LYS A 118 -5.59 -7.51 -32.89
CA LYS A 118 -5.09 -7.21 -31.53
C LYS A 118 -5.94 -6.15 -30.85
N SER A 119 -6.19 -5.02 -31.53
CA SER A 119 -7.01 -3.93 -31.00
C SER A 119 -8.43 -4.37 -30.65
N ALA A 120 -9.08 -5.14 -31.53
CA ALA A 120 -10.42 -5.67 -31.30
C ALA A 120 -10.44 -6.71 -30.17
N ALA A 121 -9.42 -7.56 -30.10
CA ALA A 121 -9.29 -8.58 -29.07
C ALA A 121 -9.08 -8.00 -27.68
N THR A 122 -8.27 -6.95 -27.55
CA THR A 122 -8.05 -6.24 -26.28
C THR A 122 -9.34 -5.58 -25.78
N ALA A 123 -10.10 -4.91 -26.66
CA ALA A 123 -11.37 -4.28 -26.29
C ALA A 123 -12.45 -5.28 -25.82
N GLN A 124 -12.35 -6.56 -26.22
CA GLN A 124 -13.31 -7.61 -25.86
C GLN A 124 -12.61 -8.88 -25.35
N SER A 125 -11.57 -8.71 -24.53
CA SER A 125 -10.67 -9.78 -24.09
C SER A 125 -11.42 -10.98 -23.50
N GLN A 126 -12.34 -10.74 -22.56
CA GLN A 126 -13.16 -11.80 -21.92
C GLN A 126 -13.98 -12.61 -22.93
N LYS A 127 -14.67 -11.95 -23.88
CA LYS A 127 -15.51 -12.64 -24.89
C LYS A 127 -14.64 -13.45 -25.85
N THR A 128 -13.51 -12.90 -26.26
CA THR A 128 -12.57 -13.53 -27.20
C THR A 128 -11.89 -14.74 -26.57
N CYS A 129 -11.41 -14.65 -25.33
CA CYS A 129 -10.83 -15.77 -24.58
C CYS A 129 -11.81 -16.93 -24.46
N LEU A 130 -13.05 -16.67 -24.05
CA LEU A 130 -14.08 -17.71 -23.93
C LEU A 130 -14.41 -18.37 -25.28
N ARG A 131 -14.38 -17.61 -26.37
CA ARG A 131 -14.61 -18.14 -27.73
C ARG A 131 -13.46 -19.04 -28.19
N TYR A 132 -12.22 -18.65 -27.91
CA TYR A 132 -11.03 -19.33 -28.42
C TYR A 132 -10.51 -20.46 -27.52
N ALA A 133 -10.94 -20.52 -26.26
CA ALA A 133 -10.45 -21.43 -25.22
C ALA A 133 -10.19 -22.87 -25.71
N TYR A 134 -11.18 -23.54 -26.31
CA TYR A 134 -11.02 -24.93 -26.74
C TYR A 134 -10.06 -25.09 -27.91
N ILE A 135 -10.08 -24.16 -28.87
CA ILE A 135 -9.21 -24.21 -30.06
C ILE A 135 -7.76 -24.03 -29.63
N ILE A 136 -7.50 -23.06 -28.76
CA ILE A 136 -6.16 -22.78 -28.23
C ILE A 136 -5.66 -23.96 -27.40
N ASN A 137 -6.49 -24.49 -26.49
CA ASN A 137 -6.09 -25.64 -25.68
C ASN A 137 -5.72 -26.85 -26.56
N PHE A 138 -6.49 -27.09 -27.63
CA PHE A 138 -6.16 -28.14 -28.60
C PHE A 138 -4.82 -27.88 -29.32
N LEU A 139 -4.58 -26.64 -29.77
CA LEU A 139 -3.31 -26.24 -30.39
C LEU A 139 -2.14 -26.37 -29.43
N MET A 140 -2.32 -26.04 -28.13
CA MET A 140 -1.30 -26.22 -27.10
C MET A 140 -0.89 -27.69 -26.97
N VAL A 141 -1.84 -28.63 -27.03
CA VAL A 141 -1.53 -30.07 -27.00
C VAL A 141 -0.75 -30.48 -28.27
N ILE A 142 -1.21 -30.07 -29.45
CA ILE A 142 -0.56 -30.42 -30.73
C ILE A 142 0.86 -29.86 -30.84
N PHE A 143 1.07 -28.60 -30.42
CA PHE A 143 2.37 -27.95 -30.52
C PHE A 143 3.28 -28.21 -29.32
N THR A 144 2.80 -28.89 -28.27
CA THR A 144 3.63 -29.28 -27.11
C THR A 144 5.00 -29.86 -27.51
N PRO A 145 5.14 -30.87 -28.40
CA PRO A 145 6.45 -31.42 -28.73
C PRO A 145 7.39 -30.37 -29.34
N LEU A 146 6.88 -29.44 -30.16
CA LEU A 146 7.69 -28.40 -30.78
C LEU A 146 8.03 -27.28 -29.77
N VAL A 147 7.09 -26.93 -28.89
CA VAL A 147 7.32 -25.95 -27.81
C VAL A 147 8.42 -26.45 -26.86
N VAL A 148 8.42 -27.73 -26.48
CA VAL A 148 9.48 -28.29 -25.61
C VAL A 148 10.87 -28.16 -26.23
N ILE A 149 11.00 -28.37 -27.55
CA ILE A 149 12.27 -28.20 -28.26
C ILE A 149 12.70 -26.73 -28.23
N VAL A 150 11.78 -25.81 -28.53
CA VAL A 150 12.07 -24.36 -28.53
C VAL A 150 12.44 -23.87 -27.12
N ASP A 151 11.77 -24.36 -26.08
CA ASP A 151 12.09 -24.01 -24.69
C ASP A 151 13.45 -24.56 -24.26
N ALA A 152 13.83 -25.75 -24.71
CA ALA A 152 15.15 -26.32 -24.46
C ALA A 152 16.25 -25.47 -25.13
N LEU A 153 16.06 -25.07 -26.39
CA LEU A 153 16.99 -24.19 -27.09
C LEU A 153 17.08 -22.82 -26.42
N SER A 154 15.95 -22.25 -26.00
CA SER A 154 15.92 -20.97 -25.29
C SER A 154 16.63 -21.05 -23.93
N GLY A 155 16.50 -22.18 -23.21
CA GLY A 155 17.22 -22.43 -21.96
C GLY A 155 18.74 -22.47 -22.15
N ILE A 156 19.23 -23.04 -23.25
CA ILE A 156 20.67 -23.03 -23.59
C ILE A 156 21.17 -21.58 -23.78
N VAL A 157 20.40 -20.75 -24.49
CA VAL A 157 20.76 -19.34 -24.71
C VAL A 157 20.74 -18.55 -23.41
N LEU A 158 19.72 -18.74 -22.57
CA LEU A 158 19.61 -18.03 -21.28
C LEU A 158 20.70 -18.45 -20.29
N ASN A 159 21.05 -19.72 -20.25
CA ASN A 159 22.18 -20.21 -19.45
C ASN A 159 23.51 -19.64 -19.95
N ALA A 160 23.71 -19.50 -21.26
CA ALA A 160 24.89 -18.85 -21.81
C ALA A 160 24.98 -17.36 -21.42
N LEU A 161 23.83 -16.70 -21.24
CA LEU A 161 23.72 -15.31 -20.80
C LEU A 161 23.66 -15.15 -19.28
N HIS A 162 23.68 -16.23 -18.49
CA HIS A 162 23.54 -16.22 -17.03
C HIS A 162 22.26 -15.51 -16.53
N ILE A 163 21.15 -15.64 -17.25
CA ILE A 163 19.85 -15.05 -16.86
C ILE A 163 19.00 -16.11 -16.17
N ASP A 164 18.63 -15.84 -14.92
CA ASP A 164 17.78 -16.73 -14.12
C ASP A 164 16.31 -16.61 -14.52
N ARG A 165 15.63 -17.75 -14.69
CA ARG A 165 14.24 -17.82 -15.19
C ARG A 165 13.20 -17.64 -14.10
N ASP A 166 13.55 -17.88 -12.84
CA ASP A 166 12.58 -17.97 -11.74
C ASP A 166 12.55 -16.75 -10.79
N ALA A 167 13.30 -15.68 -11.07
CA ALA A 167 13.47 -14.53 -10.17
C ALA A 167 12.21 -13.70 -9.87
N ARG A 168 11.04 -14.01 -10.47
CA ARG A 168 9.83 -13.14 -10.46
C ARG A 168 8.58 -13.74 -9.80
N LYS A 169 8.70 -14.67 -8.85
CA LYS A 169 7.53 -15.34 -8.25
C LYS A 169 7.05 -14.84 -6.89
N SER A 170 7.78 -13.96 -6.22
CA SER A 170 7.35 -13.40 -4.94
C SER A 170 7.12 -11.91 -5.07
N ILE A 171 5.86 -11.49 -4.96
CA ILE A 171 5.55 -10.08 -4.76
C ILE A 171 6.13 -9.70 -3.40
N THR A 172 6.98 -8.66 -3.39
CA THR A 172 7.56 -8.14 -2.14
C THR A 172 6.65 -7.06 -1.57
N GLU A 173 6.79 -6.76 -0.28
CA GLU A 173 6.05 -5.65 0.36
C GLU A 173 6.29 -4.31 -0.37
N LYS A 174 7.54 -4.07 -0.81
CA LYS A 174 7.88 -2.89 -1.62
C LYS A 174 7.09 -2.81 -2.93
N GLU A 175 6.89 -3.94 -3.59
CA GLU A 175 6.05 -4.00 -4.79
C GLU A 175 4.58 -3.75 -4.44
N LEU A 176 4.07 -4.27 -3.31
CA LEU A 176 2.70 -3.97 -2.85
C LEU A 176 2.50 -2.48 -2.57
N ARG A 177 3.44 -1.82 -1.87
CA ARG A 177 3.41 -0.36 -1.66
C ARG A 177 3.35 0.39 -2.99
N THR A 178 4.18 -0.02 -3.96
CA THR A 178 4.17 0.56 -5.32
C THR A 178 2.81 0.41 -6.02
N TYR A 179 2.12 -0.72 -5.85
CA TYR A 179 0.77 -0.89 -6.41
C TYR A 179 -0.26 0.01 -5.74
N VAL A 180 -0.18 0.19 -4.41
CA VAL A 180 -1.06 1.09 -3.67
C VAL A 180 -0.85 2.54 -4.14
N ASP A 181 0.41 2.96 -4.28
CA ASP A 181 0.76 4.29 -4.79
C ASP A 181 0.19 4.53 -6.20
N ALA A 182 0.42 3.59 -7.13
CA ALA A 182 -0.11 3.69 -8.49
C ALA A 182 -1.65 3.71 -8.50
N SER A 183 -2.31 2.96 -7.61
CA SER A 183 -3.78 2.92 -7.52
C SER A 183 -4.37 4.22 -6.95
N HIS A 184 -3.63 4.89 -6.06
CA HIS A 184 -3.99 6.22 -5.57
C HIS A 184 -3.84 7.28 -6.66
N GLU A 185 -2.74 7.27 -7.42
CA GLU A 185 -2.55 8.18 -8.58
C GLU A 185 -3.63 7.99 -9.65
N ASP A 186 -4.09 6.76 -9.86
CA ASP A 186 -5.18 6.43 -10.78
C ASP A 186 -6.59 6.80 -10.22
N GLY A 187 -6.67 7.33 -9.00
CA GLY A 187 -7.92 7.76 -8.35
C GLY A 187 -8.82 6.62 -7.90
N VAL A 188 -8.28 5.42 -7.71
CA VAL A 188 -9.03 4.23 -7.27
C VAL A 188 -9.05 4.11 -5.74
N ILE A 189 -8.03 4.65 -5.07
CA ILE A 189 -7.84 4.61 -3.62
C ILE A 189 -7.70 6.04 -3.11
N GLU A 190 -8.44 6.40 -2.07
CA GLU A 190 -8.36 7.72 -1.43
C GLU A 190 -7.08 7.84 -0.56
N SER A 191 -6.65 9.08 -0.25
CA SER A 191 -5.44 9.32 0.54
C SER A 191 -5.48 8.64 1.91
N GLU A 192 -6.63 8.70 2.59
CA GLU A 192 -6.86 8.11 3.92
C GLU A 192 -6.78 6.57 3.89
N GLU A 193 -7.29 5.95 2.82
CA GLU A 193 -7.23 4.50 2.63
C GLU A 193 -5.79 4.05 2.33
N LYS A 194 -5.06 4.82 1.52
CA LYS A 194 -3.64 4.58 1.26
C LYS A 194 -2.84 4.63 2.56
N GLU A 195 -3.04 5.67 3.38
CA GLU A 195 -2.36 5.84 4.65
C GLU A 195 -2.62 4.65 5.59
N MET A 196 -3.88 4.24 5.74
CA MET A 196 -4.25 3.07 6.53
C MET A 196 -3.55 1.79 6.03
N ILE A 197 -3.45 1.58 4.71
CA ILE A 197 -2.76 0.41 4.16
C ILE A 197 -1.27 0.43 4.48
N ILE A 198 -0.63 1.61 4.39
CA ILE A 198 0.78 1.78 4.74
C ILE A 198 0.99 1.52 6.24
N ASN A 199 0.14 2.10 7.09
CA ASN A 199 0.16 1.91 8.53
C ASN A 199 0.02 0.43 8.93
N VAL A 200 -0.79 -0.35 8.21
CA VAL A 200 -0.89 -1.81 8.45
C VAL A 200 0.44 -2.52 8.22
N PHE A 201 1.22 -2.13 7.20
CA PHE A 201 2.54 -2.71 6.97
C PHE A 201 3.51 -2.33 8.10
N ASP A 202 3.57 -1.04 8.44
CA ASP A 202 4.47 -0.52 9.47
C ASP A 202 4.11 -1.09 10.85
N PHE A 203 2.82 -1.21 11.17
CA PHE A 203 2.31 -1.83 12.39
C PHE A 203 2.73 -3.30 12.53
N GLY A 204 2.94 -4.03 11.44
CA GLY A 204 3.50 -5.38 11.49
C GLY A 204 4.95 -5.41 11.97
N ASP A 205 5.68 -4.32 11.75
CA ASP A 205 7.10 -4.20 12.07
C ASP A 205 7.41 -3.51 13.40
N THR A 206 6.51 -2.67 13.89
CA THR A 206 6.65 -1.95 15.17
C THR A 206 6.67 -2.88 16.39
N VAL A 207 7.36 -2.45 17.45
CA VAL A 207 7.37 -3.14 18.75
C VAL A 207 6.67 -2.32 19.84
N ALA A 208 6.30 -2.98 20.92
CA ALA A 208 5.62 -2.38 22.07
C ALA A 208 6.33 -1.11 22.60
N LYS A 209 7.66 -1.09 22.60
CA LYS A 209 8.46 0.06 23.03
C LYS A 209 8.16 1.34 22.24
N ASP A 210 7.85 1.24 20.96
CA ASP A 210 7.72 2.38 20.06
C ASP A 210 6.33 3.04 20.17
N VAL A 211 5.33 2.27 20.62
CA VAL A 211 3.93 2.70 20.76
C VAL A 211 3.54 2.98 22.21
N MET A 212 4.27 2.43 23.19
CA MET A 212 3.87 2.55 24.60
C MET A 212 3.85 3.99 25.11
N ILE A 213 2.87 4.26 25.97
CA ILE A 213 2.87 5.42 26.85
C ILE A 213 4.01 5.22 27.86
N PRO A 214 5.07 6.06 27.83
CA PRO A 214 6.20 5.92 28.73
C PRO A 214 5.78 6.09 30.19
N ARG A 215 6.44 5.40 31.13
CA ARG A 215 6.09 5.45 32.55
C ARG A 215 5.96 6.86 33.13
N ILE A 216 6.82 7.77 32.69
CA ILE A 216 6.81 9.16 33.14
C ILE A 216 5.51 9.90 32.77
N ASP A 217 4.87 9.49 31.69
CA ASP A 217 3.64 10.09 31.17
C ASP A 217 2.38 9.31 31.65
N MET A 218 2.56 8.20 32.38
CA MET A 218 1.47 7.45 32.99
C MET A 218 0.89 8.19 34.21
N SER A 219 -0.43 8.40 34.22
CA SER A 219 -1.14 8.78 35.44
C SER A 219 -1.41 7.56 36.31
N CYS A 220 -0.81 7.49 37.49
CA CYS A 220 -0.89 6.34 38.39
C CYS A 220 -1.34 6.74 39.79
N VAL A 221 -1.87 5.77 40.54
CA VAL A 221 -2.25 5.94 41.96
C VAL A 221 -1.55 4.91 42.86
N SER A 222 -1.24 5.31 44.10
CA SER A 222 -0.67 4.40 45.10
C SER A 222 -1.70 3.36 45.56
N ALA A 223 -1.25 2.14 45.84
CA ALA A 223 -2.08 1.09 46.44
C ALA A 223 -2.58 1.43 47.85
N ASP A 224 -1.93 2.38 48.53
CA ASP A 224 -2.28 2.86 49.86
C ASP A 224 -3.13 4.15 49.83
N ALA A 225 -3.51 4.62 48.64
CA ALA A 225 -4.28 5.84 48.48
C ALA A 225 -5.70 5.72 49.04
N ASP A 226 -6.23 6.83 49.56
CA ASP A 226 -7.62 6.90 50.02
C ASP A 226 -8.61 7.18 48.88
N TYR A 227 -9.91 7.19 49.20
CA TYR A 227 -10.96 7.40 48.21
C TYR A 227 -10.90 8.80 47.57
N ASP A 228 -10.54 9.83 48.35
CA ASP A 228 -10.51 11.21 47.89
C ASP A 228 -9.32 11.45 46.95
N GLU A 229 -8.17 10.84 47.24
CA GLU A 229 -6.99 10.83 46.39
C GLU A 229 -7.28 10.15 45.04
N VAL A 230 -7.83 8.93 45.06
CA VAL A 230 -8.22 8.22 43.83
C VAL A 230 -9.22 9.04 43.00
N ARG A 231 -10.25 9.61 43.65
CA ARG A 231 -11.23 10.46 42.97
C ARG A 231 -10.57 11.69 42.36
N ALA A 232 -9.61 12.30 43.05
CA ALA A 232 -8.91 13.48 42.56
C ALA A 232 -8.12 13.17 41.28
N VAL A 233 -7.46 12.01 41.19
CA VAL A 233 -6.75 11.59 39.96
C VAL A 233 -7.75 11.37 38.82
N PHE A 234 -8.83 10.62 39.04
CA PHE A 234 -9.86 10.41 38.02
C PHE A 234 -10.49 11.71 37.51
N HIS A 235 -10.73 12.68 38.41
CA HIS A 235 -11.27 13.98 38.02
C HIS A 235 -10.25 14.84 37.27
N LYS A 236 -8.95 14.74 37.63
CA LYS A 236 -7.90 15.54 37.02
C LYS A 236 -7.57 15.07 35.61
N ASP A 237 -7.44 13.76 35.42
CA ASP A 237 -6.93 13.19 34.18
C ASP A 237 -8.04 12.57 33.30
N MET A 238 -9.28 12.46 33.81
CA MET A 238 -10.48 12.02 33.07
C MET A 238 -10.40 10.63 32.40
N TYR A 239 -9.38 9.84 32.72
CA TYR A 239 -9.24 8.47 32.21
C TYR A 239 -10.24 7.49 32.83
N THR A 240 -10.66 6.48 32.06
CA THR A 240 -11.56 5.42 32.56
C THR A 240 -10.84 4.41 33.46
N ARG A 241 -9.52 4.25 33.30
CA ARG A 241 -8.69 3.25 33.99
C ARG A 241 -7.40 3.92 34.45
N ILE A 242 -6.99 3.64 35.68
CA ILE A 242 -5.76 4.18 36.27
C ILE A 242 -4.90 3.01 36.79
N PRO A 243 -3.64 2.90 36.37
CA PRO A 243 -2.65 2.00 36.95
C PRO A 243 -2.45 2.21 38.46
N VAL A 244 -2.32 1.10 39.19
CA VAL A 244 -2.03 1.11 40.63
C VAL A 244 -0.64 0.56 40.87
N TYR A 245 0.18 1.31 41.60
CA TYR A 245 1.53 0.90 41.97
C TYR A 245 1.66 0.64 43.47
N GLU A 246 2.63 -0.20 43.83
CA GLU A 246 3.00 -0.48 45.23
C GLU A 246 4.47 -0.10 45.46
N ASP A 247 4.74 0.60 46.56
CA ASP A 247 6.01 1.23 46.92
C ASP A 247 6.49 2.34 45.95
N ASN A 248 6.63 2.04 44.66
CA ASN A 248 7.08 2.96 43.62
C ASN A 248 6.43 2.67 42.26
N GLN A 249 6.52 3.62 41.33
CA GLN A 249 5.94 3.50 39.99
C GLN A 249 6.60 2.42 39.11
N ASP A 250 7.74 1.86 39.52
CA ASP A 250 8.37 0.74 38.81
C ASP A 250 7.56 -0.55 39.01
N ASN A 251 6.83 -0.66 40.12
CA ASN A 251 6.06 -1.83 40.52
C ASN A 251 4.55 -1.57 40.39
N VAL A 252 4.04 -1.64 39.16
CA VAL A 252 2.61 -1.57 38.88
C VAL A 252 1.98 -2.95 39.13
N ILE A 253 1.07 -3.02 40.10
CA ILE A 253 0.44 -4.27 40.57
C ILE A 253 -0.92 -4.56 39.92
N GLY A 254 -1.52 -3.57 39.26
CA GLY A 254 -2.85 -3.71 38.67
C GLY A 254 -3.40 -2.39 38.14
N LEU A 255 -4.72 -2.36 37.94
CA LEU A 255 -5.44 -1.16 37.53
C LEU A 255 -6.79 -1.07 38.25
N ILE A 256 -7.30 0.14 38.40
CA ILE A 256 -8.67 0.41 38.86
C ILE A 256 -9.48 1.04 37.74
N ASN A 257 -10.78 0.73 37.72
CA ASN A 257 -11.72 1.31 36.76
C ASN A 257 -12.64 2.31 37.47
N ILE A 258 -12.88 3.47 36.87
CA ILE A 258 -13.78 4.48 37.45
C ILE A 258 -15.16 3.92 37.80
N LYS A 259 -15.67 2.97 37.00
CA LYS A 259 -16.97 2.32 37.23
C LYS A 259 -17.02 1.52 38.54
N ASP A 260 -15.89 0.99 38.99
CA ASP A 260 -15.81 0.25 40.26
C ASP A 260 -15.76 1.19 41.46
N ILE A 261 -15.16 2.38 41.27
CA ILE A 261 -15.00 3.39 42.31
C ILE A 261 -16.25 4.28 42.46
N PHE A 262 -16.97 4.52 41.36
CA PHE A 262 -18.10 5.45 41.33
C PHE A 262 -19.26 5.05 42.25
N PHE A 263 -19.51 3.74 42.41
CA PHE A 263 -20.62 3.22 43.22
C PHE A 263 -20.24 2.86 44.67
N VAL A 264 -19.03 3.19 45.12
CA VAL A 264 -18.57 2.91 46.49
C VAL A 264 -19.38 3.75 47.49
N LYS A 265 -20.08 3.08 48.41
CA LYS A 265 -20.90 3.71 49.45
C LYS A 265 -20.13 4.00 50.73
N ASP A 266 -19.27 3.05 51.13
CA ASP A 266 -18.44 3.17 52.33
C ASP A 266 -17.07 3.71 51.95
N LYS A 267 -16.95 5.04 52.01
CA LYS A 267 -15.73 5.77 51.62
C LYS A 267 -14.67 5.74 52.72
N GLU A 268 -15.09 5.60 53.99
CA GLU A 268 -14.18 5.64 55.14
C GLU A 268 -13.34 4.36 55.25
N ASN A 269 -13.90 3.21 54.85
CA ASN A 269 -13.19 1.92 54.81
C ASN A 269 -12.68 1.55 53.41
N PHE A 270 -12.51 2.53 52.52
CA PHE A 270 -12.05 2.29 51.16
C PHE A 270 -10.57 1.89 51.13
N HIS A 271 -10.26 0.80 50.43
CA HIS A 271 -8.89 0.39 50.13
C HIS A 271 -8.79 0.04 48.65
N VAL A 272 -7.83 0.66 47.95
CA VAL A 272 -7.59 0.46 46.51
C VAL A 272 -7.43 -1.02 46.16
N LYS A 273 -6.71 -1.77 47.00
CA LYS A 273 -6.45 -3.20 46.82
C LYS A 273 -7.73 -4.05 46.68
N ASN A 274 -8.87 -3.61 47.23
CA ASN A 274 -10.15 -4.31 47.12
C ASN A 274 -10.80 -4.18 45.73
N TYR A 275 -10.40 -3.17 44.96
CA TYR A 275 -10.94 -2.86 43.62
C TYR A 275 -9.91 -3.12 42.51
N LEU A 276 -8.77 -3.70 42.86
CA LEU A 276 -7.68 -3.98 41.94
C LEU A 276 -8.11 -5.01 40.89
N ARG A 277 -8.05 -4.62 39.62
CA ARG A 277 -8.17 -5.55 38.49
C ARG A 277 -6.79 -6.04 38.08
N LYS A 278 -6.77 -7.29 37.61
CA LYS A 278 -5.54 -7.96 37.19
C LYS A 278 -4.89 -7.22 36.02
N ALA A 279 -3.59 -6.93 36.17
CA ALA A 279 -2.74 -6.45 35.11
C ALA A 279 -2.36 -7.56 34.12
N TYR A 280 -2.27 -7.20 32.84
CA TYR A 280 -1.59 -8.01 31.84
C TYR A 280 -0.21 -7.37 31.58
N TYR A 281 0.82 -8.19 31.49
CA TYR A 281 2.20 -7.72 31.35
C TYR A 281 2.80 -8.25 30.05
N THR A 282 3.59 -7.40 29.40
CA THR A 282 4.37 -7.70 28.20
C THR A 282 5.81 -7.18 28.36
N TYR A 283 6.63 -7.34 27.34
CA TYR A 283 8.01 -6.84 27.28
C TYR A 283 8.19 -5.86 26.11
N GLU A 284 9.22 -5.03 26.19
CA GLU A 284 9.51 -3.91 25.27
C GLU A 284 9.56 -4.31 23.79
N PHE A 285 10.12 -5.48 23.48
CA PHE A 285 10.35 -5.93 22.09
C PHE A 285 9.27 -6.85 21.54
N LYS A 286 8.09 -6.93 22.19
CA LYS A 286 6.97 -7.70 21.65
C LYS A 286 6.41 -6.96 20.44
N LYS A 287 6.16 -7.68 19.33
CA LYS A 287 5.51 -7.11 18.16
C LYS A 287 4.10 -6.63 18.51
N THR A 288 3.74 -5.43 18.05
CA THR A 288 2.45 -4.78 18.31
C THR A 288 1.27 -5.60 17.78
N ALA A 289 1.40 -6.20 16.59
CA ALA A 289 0.39 -7.10 16.03
C ALA A 289 0.09 -8.31 16.93
N ASP A 290 1.14 -8.98 17.44
CA ASP A 290 1.00 -10.10 18.37
C ASP A 290 0.40 -9.65 19.71
N LEU A 291 0.81 -8.48 20.21
CA LEU A 291 0.29 -7.90 21.44
C LEU A 291 -1.21 -7.59 21.31
N MET A 292 -1.63 -6.97 20.20
CA MET A 292 -3.03 -6.66 19.92
C MET A 292 -3.88 -7.94 19.86
N GLU A 293 -3.40 -8.99 19.18
CA GLU A 293 -4.11 -10.28 19.12
C GLU A 293 -4.28 -10.89 20.52
N GLU A 294 -3.23 -10.89 21.34
CA GLU A 294 -3.29 -11.40 22.71
C GLU A 294 -4.23 -10.61 23.61
N MET A 295 -4.18 -9.28 23.53
CA MET A 295 -5.05 -8.38 24.29
C MET A 295 -6.52 -8.60 23.91
N ARG A 296 -6.83 -8.71 22.61
CA ARG A 296 -8.18 -9.03 22.11
C ARG A 296 -8.66 -10.41 22.55
N ALA A 297 -7.83 -11.44 22.40
CA ALA A 297 -8.20 -12.82 22.74
C ALA A 297 -8.50 -12.99 24.24
N LYS A 298 -7.78 -12.24 25.09
CA LYS A 298 -7.92 -12.30 26.56
C LYS A 298 -8.83 -11.19 27.11
N ALA A 299 -9.39 -10.33 26.24
CA ALA A 299 -10.21 -9.17 26.59
C ALA A 299 -9.54 -8.19 27.59
N TYR A 300 -8.22 -8.01 27.47
CA TYR A 300 -7.48 -6.97 28.18
C TYR A 300 -7.45 -5.69 27.34
N ASN A 301 -7.78 -4.55 27.96
CA ASN A 301 -7.71 -3.24 27.31
C ASN A 301 -6.40 -2.50 27.62
N VAL A 302 -5.61 -2.99 28.58
CA VAL A 302 -4.35 -2.36 29.01
C VAL A 302 -3.31 -3.46 29.22
N ALA A 303 -2.12 -3.24 28.70
CA ALA A 303 -0.92 -4.03 28.93
C ALA A 303 0.16 -3.15 29.56
N PHE A 304 0.84 -3.65 30.59
CA PHE A 304 2.01 -2.99 31.17
C PHE A 304 3.28 -3.56 30.54
N VAL A 305 4.13 -2.67 30.06
CA VAL A 305 5.40 -3.04 29.41
C VAL A 305 6.48 -3.10 30.47
N LEU A 306 7.15 -4.24 30.57
CA LEU A 306 8.24 -4.48 31.50
C LEU A 306 9.60 -4.45 30.78
N SER A 307 10.60 -3.94 31.48
CA SER A 307 12.01 -4.10 31.09
C SER A 307 12.51 -5.52 31.36
N GLU A 308 13.73 -5.82 30.92
CA GLU A 308 14.44 -7.06 31.24
C GLU A 308 14.64 -7.29 32.75
N TYR A 309 14.63 -6.22 33.54
CA TYR A 309 14.76 -6.28 35.00
C TYR A 309 13.43 -6.43 35.73
N GLY A 310 12.32 -6.55 34.99
CA GLY A 310 10.97 -6.71 35.53
C GLY A 310 10.36 -5.42 36.08
N THR A 311 10.96 -4.27 35.80
CA THR A 311 10.39 -2.95 36.15
C THR A 311 9.45 -2.48 35.07
N THR A 312 8.39 -1.78 35.46
CA THR A 312 7.46 -1.14 34.51
C THR A 312 8.17 0.03 33.82
N VAL A 313 8.15 0.03 32.49
CA VAL A 313 8.72 1.09 31.64
C VAL A 313 7.64 1.87 30.89
N GLY A 314 6.43 1.32 30.77
CA GLY A 314 5.30 1.98 30.15
C GLY A 314 4.03 1.15 30.19
N MET A 315 3.00 1.63 29.51
CA MET A 315 1.76 0.91 29.27
C MET A 315 1.27 1.11 27.84
N ILE A 316 0.48 0.18 27.35
CA ILE A 316 -0.16 0.23 26.03
C ILE A 316 -1.63 -0.08 26.22
N THR A 317 -2.50 0.71 25.61
CA THR A 317 -3.93 0.43 25.52
C THR A 317 -4.28 -0.26 24.20
N LEU A 318 -5.46 -0.87 24.13
CA LEU A 318 -5.92 -1.46 22.86
C LEU A 318 -6.24 -0.35 21.85
N GLU A 319 -6.68 0.79 22.37
CA GLU A 319 -6.98 2.01 21.64
C GLU A 319 -5.71 2.56 20.95
N ASP A 320 -4.58 2.69 21.66
CA ASP A 320 -3.30 3.14 21.08
C ASP A 320 -2.85 2.21 19.93
N LEU A 321 -3.00 0.89 20.10
CA LEU A 321 -2.64 -0.07 19.05
C LEU A 321 -3.54 0.01 17.81
N LEU A 322 -4.79 0.46 17.96
CA LEU A 322 -5.69 0.68 16.83
C LEU A 322 -5.40 2.01 16.13
N GLU A 323 -5.03 3.03 16.89
CA GLU A 323 -4.63 4.33 16.39
C GLU A 323 -3.40 4.24 15.47
N GLU A 324 -2.44 3.38 15.78
CA GLU A 324 -1.29 3.12 14.89
C GLU A 324 -1.68 2.54 13.51
N ILE A 325 -2.89 1.99 13.36
CA ILE A 325 -3.40 1.49 12.08
C ILE A 325 -4.30 2.52 11.40
N VAL A 326 -5.22 3.10 12.18
CA VAL A 326 -6.34 3.91 11.67
C VAL A 326 -5.98 5.40 11.58
N GLY A 327 -4.91 5.84 12.26
CA GLY A 327 -4.63 7.25 12.52
C GLY A 327 -5.45 7.80 13.69
N GLU A 328 -5.21 9.06 14.07
CA GLU A 328 -5.88 9.68 15.22
C GLU A 328 -7.41 9.66 15.06
N ILE A 329 -8.10 8.99 15.98
CA ILE A 329 -9.57 8.98 16.05
C ILE A 329 -9.99 10.05 17.06
N ARG A 330 -10.45 11.19 16.56
CA ARG A 330 -10.99 12.28 17.40
C ARG A 330 -12.15 11.78 18.27
N ASP A 331 -11.98 11.79 19.58
CA ASP A 331 -13.03 11.55 20.56
C ASP A 331 -13.88 12.82 20.77
N GLU A 332 -15.12 12.66 21.21
CA GLU A 332 -16.08 13.76 21.45
C GLU A 332 -15.62 14.72 22.56
N TYR A 333 -14.63 14.31 23.37
CA TYR A 333 -14.03 15.07 24.48
C TYR A 333 -12.72 15.78 24.12
N ASP A 334 -12.19 15.62 22.90
CA ASP A 334 -10.90 16.18 22.46
C ASP A 334 -10.97 17.68 22.11
N GLN A 335 -12.00 18.39 22.58
CA GLN A 335 -12.18 19.82 22.30
C GLN A 335 -11.08 20.71 22.88
N ASP A 336 -10.23 20.19 23.77
CA ASP A 336 -9.16 20.91 24.46
C ASP A 336 -7.73 20.47 24.11
N GLU A 337 -7.52 19.55 23.16
CA GLU A 337 -6.21 19.43 22.50
C GLU A 337 -6.07 20.60 21.53
N ALA A 338 -5.60 21.73 22.07
CA ALA A 338 -5.24 22.90 21.29
C ALA A 338 -4.17 22.51 20.26
N LEU A 339 -4.60 22.24 19.01
CA LEU A 339 -3.80 22.09 17.79
C LEU A 339 -2.30 21.90 18.09
N GLN A 340 -1.82 20.64 18.05
CA GLN A 340 -0.42 20.28 18.31
C GLN A 340 0.59 21.21 17.58
N ILE A 341 0.16 21.78 16.44
CA ILE A 341 0.76 22.91 15.75
C ILE A 341 -0.23 24.07 15.69
N ARG A 342 0.08 25.18 16.39
CA ARG A 342 -0.69 26.42 16.29
C ARG A 342 0.03 27.44 15.41
N ASP A 343 -0.56 27.78 14.27
CA ASP A 343 -0.08 28.89 13.45
C ASP A 343 -0.30 30.23 14.17
N LEU A 344 0.77 31.02 14.25
CA LEU A 344 0.79 32.37 14.81
C LEU A 344 0.89 33.44 13.73
N GLY A 345 0.91 33.04 12.45
CA GLY A 345 1.11 33.87 11.29
C GLY A 345 2.58 34.19 11.00
N ASP A 346 2.84 34.68 9.80
CA ASP A 346 4.18 35.15 9.38
C ASP A 346 5.25 34.04 9.34
N GLY A 347 4.82 32.79 9.14
CA GLY A 347 5.66 31.58 9.14
C GLY A 347 6.12 31.16 10.53
N LYS A 348 5.37 31.50 11.57
CA LYS A 348 5.67 31.13 12.97
C LYS A 348 4.65 30.14 13.48
N TYR A 349 5.14 29.02 14.00
CA TYR A 349 4.31 27.94 14.53
C TYR A 349 4.68 27.67 15.98
N LEU A 350 3.68 27.56 16.84
CA LEU A 350 3.86 27.10 18.21
C LEU A 350 3.52 25.61 18.26
N ILE A 351 4.54 24.79 18.50
CA ILE A 351 4.48 23.34 18.40
C ILE A 351 4.67 22.73 19.80
N GLU A 352 3.94 21.65 20.10
CA GLU A 352 4.17 20.80 21.26
C GLU A 352 5.62 20.24 21.24
N GLY A 353 6.38 20.38 22.33
CA GLY A 353 7.77 19.92 22.36
C GLY A 353 7.94 18.40 22.25
N ALA A 354 6.86 17.65 22.47
CA ALA A 354 6.78 16.21 22.34
C ALA A 354 6.45 15.72 20.92
N MET A 355 5.99 16.60 20.04
CA MET A 355 5.53 16.22 18.69
C MET A 355 6.66 15.58 17.88
N LYS A 356 6.33 14.49 17.17
CA LYS A 356 7.32 13.74 16.39
C LYS A 356 7.80 14.56 15.19
N LEU A 357 9.04 14.35 14.77
CA LEU A 357 9.62 15.06 13.62
C LEU A 357 8.84 14.77 12.33
N ASP A 358 8.40 13.53 12.14
CA ASP A 358 7.63 13.10 10.96
C ASP A 358 6.26 13.78 10.89
N ASP A 359 5.55 13.91 12.01
CA ASP A 359 4.26 14.60 12.06
C ASP A 359 4.40 16.08 11.66
N ILE A 360 5.50 16.71 12.09
CA ILE A 360 5.81 18.10 11.72
C ILE A 360 6.18 18.19 10.24
N ASN A 361 6.96 17.23 9.73
CA ASN A 361 7.31 17.14 8.30
C ASN A 361 6.08 17.00 7.42
N ASN A 362 5.14 16.15 7.81
CA ASN A 362 3.89 15.96 7.09
C ASN A 362 3.03 17.23 7.13
N ALA A 363 2.86 17.83 8.32
CA ALA A 363 1.98 18.97 8.51
C ALA A 363 2.51 20.29 7.92
N LEU A 364 3.83 20.51 7.94
CA LEU A 364 4.46 21.77 7.54
C LEU A 364 5.43 21.62 6.36
N HIS A 365 5.41 20.46 5.71
CA HIS A 365 6.27 20.10 4.57
C HIS A 365 7.76 20.38 4.83
N THR A 366 8.21 20.10 6.06
CA THR A 366 9.61 20.20 6.46
C THR A 366 10.34 18.87 6.24
N GLU A 367 11.67 18.91 6.38
CA GLU A 367 12.56 17.74 6.23
C GLU A 367 13.45 17.60 7.47
N PHE A 368 12.83 17.48 8.66
CA PHE A 368 13.55 17.17 9.89
C PHE A 368 13.96 15.69 9.89
N GLU A 369 15.24 15.41 10.09
CA GLU A 369 15.79 14.06 10.23
C GLU A 369 16.71 13.97 11.45
N SER A 370 16.61 12.89 12.22
CA SER A 370 17.51 12.58 13.33
C SER A 370 17.55 11.08 13.61
N GLU A 371 18.76 10.53 13.83
CA GLU A 371 18.91 9.12 14.24
C GLU A 371 18.72 8.91 15.76
N ASP A 372 18.88 9.96 16.55
CA ASP A 372 18.94 9.89 18.02
C ASP A 372 17.67 10.41 18.71
N TYR A 373 16.84 11.18 18.00
CA TYR A 373 15.71 11.91 18.59
C TYR A 373 14.46 11.94 17.71
N ASP A 374 13.35 11.46 18.24
CA ASP A 374 12.10 11.37 17.48
C ASP A 374 11.23 12.64 17.57
N SER A 375 11.50 13.54 18.52
CA SER A 375 10.66 14.73 18.79
C SER A 375 11.40 16.05 18.55
N ILE A 376 10.65 17.12 18.26
CA ILE A 376 11.22 18.46 18.04
C ILE A 376 11.96 19.01 19.28
N GLY A 377 11.48 18.68 20.47
CA GLY A 377 12.15 19.02 21.73
C GLY A 377 13.46 18.25 21.90
N GLY A 378 13.47 16.95 21.52
CA GLY A 378 14.67 16.13 21.49
C GLY A 378 15.72 16.67 20.51
N LEU A 379 15.30 16.99 19.28
CA LEU A 379 16.15 17.58 18.24
C LEU A 379 16.82 18.88 18.73
N MET A 380 16.08 19.77 19.39
CA MET A 380 16.65 20.99 19.96
C MET A 380 17.70 20.72 21.04
N ILE A 381 17.48 19.72 21.91
CA ILE A 381 18.44 19.35 22.96
C ILE A 381 19.70 18.75 22.33
N GLY A 382 19.54 17.87 21.33
CA GLY A 382 20.65 17.27 20.58
C GLY A 382 21.53 18.33 19.91
N GLN A 383 20.93 19.33 19.27
CA GLN A 383 21.65 20.44 18.65
C GLN A 383 22.40 21.34 19.64
N LEU A 384 21.89 21.46 20.86
CA LEU A 384 22.52 22.27 21.91
C LEU A 384 23.59 21.51 22.71
N ASP A 385 23.60 20.17 22.64
CA ASP A 385 24.41 19.27 23.47
C ASP A 385 24.27 19.56 24.99
N ARG A 386 23.11 20.11 25.37
CA ARG A 386 22.71 20.39 26.77
C ARG A 386 21.23 20.76 26.83
N LEU A 387 20.70 20.80 28.04
CA LEU A 387 19.36 21.36 28.27
C LEU A 387 19.35 22.88 27.99
N PRO A 388 18.39 23.38 27.19
CA PRO A 388 18.25 24.80 26.91
C PRO A 388 17.76 25.59 28.11
N TYR A 389 17.94 26.91 28.06
CA TYR A 389 17.21 27.87 28.88
C TYR A 389 15.90 28.27 28.20
N ASN A 390 14.93 28.74 28.99
CA ASN A 390 13.68 29.24 28.40
C ASN A 390 13.96 30.43 27.47
N ARG A 391 13.32 30.45 26.29
CA ARG A 391 13.54 31.42 25.19
C ARG A 391 14.90 31.31 24.49
N GLU A 392 15.71 30.30 24.79
CA GLU A 392 16.90 30.00 24.00
C GLU A 392 16.51 29.59 22.57
N VAL A 393 17.36 29.96 21.61
CA VAL A 393 17.08 29.84 20.17
C VAL A 393 18.18 29.02 19.50
N VAL A 394 17.77 28.04 18.72
CA VAL A 394 18.63 27.21 17.87
C VAL A 394 18.29 27.52 16.42
N LYS A 395 19.31 27.68 15.59
CA LYS A 395 19.15 27.82 14.13
C LYS A 395 19.71 26.58 13.47
N LEU A 396 18.89 25.95 12.64
CA LEU A 396 19.25 24.75 11.89
C LEU A 396 19.87 25.12 10.54
N ASP A 397 20.53 24.15 9.91
CA ASP A 397 21.25 24.33 8.65
C ASP A 397 20.31 24.67 7.48
N ASN A 398 19.08 24.16 7.51
CA ASN A 398 18.00 24.48 6.56
C ASN A 398 17.37 25.88 6.77
N GLY A 399 17.92 26.69 7.68
CA GLY A 399 17.47 28.06 7.94
C GLY A 399 16.27 28.18 8.88
N ILE A 400 15.68 27.07 9.32
CA ILE A 400 14.61 27.05 10.33
C ILE A 400 15.17 27.47 11.68
N THR A 401 14.38 28.28 12.41
CA THR A 401 14.74 28.74 13.76
C THR A 401 13.77 28.14 14.78
N LEU A 402 14.30 27.49 15.81
CA LEU A 402 13.55 26.87 16.90
C LEU A 402 13.83 27.61 18.20
N ALA A 403 12.78 28.07 18.89
CA ALA A 403 12.90 28.82 20.14
C ALA A 403 12.11 28.17 21.27
N VAL A 404 12.75 27.95 22.42
CA VAL A 404 12.09 27.30 23.56
C VAL A 404 10.97 28.18 24.14
N ARG A 405 9.80 27.57 24.36
CA ARG A 405 8.63 28.16 25.00
C ARG A 405 8.18 27.29 26.17
N GLY A 406 8.92 27.40 27.27
CA GLY A 406 8.62 26.69 28.51
C GLY A 406 9.39 25.38 28.66
N ILE A 407 9.90 25.16 29.86
CA ILE A 407 10.60 23.94 30.27
C ILE A 407 9.96 23.47 31.57
N ARG A 408 9.63 22.19 31.65
CA ARG A 408 9.11 21.55 32.88
C ARG A 408 9.87 20.26 33.11
N GLN A 409 10.45 20.09 34.29
CA GLN A 409 11.17 18.86 34.69
C GLN A 409 12.17 18.36 33.63
N HIS A 410 12.99 19.27 33.09
CA HIS A 410 14.01 19.01 32.05
C HIS A 410 13.47 18.65 30.66
N ARG A 411 12.16 18.75 30.41
CA ARG A 411 11.55 18.60 29.08
C ARG A 411 11.14 19.95 28.51
N ILE A 412 11.34 20.15 27.21
CA ILE A 412 10.81 21.31 26.48
C ILE A 412 9.32 21.09 26.28
N MET A 413 8.49 22.02 26.75
CA MET A 413 7.03 21.88 26.66
C MET A 413 6.49 22.33 25.31
N LYS A 414 6.97 23.47 24.81
CA LYS A 414 6.60 23.98 23.48
C LYS A 414 7.81 24.58 22.78
N VAL A 415 7.81 24.51 21.46
CA VAL A 415 8.81 25.08 20.57
C VAL A 415 8.13 26.09 19.67
N LEU A 416 8.64 27.32 19.65
CA LEU A 416 8.28 28.30 18.64
C LEU A 416 9.20 28.11 17.44
N MET A 417 8.66 27.55 16.37
CA MET A 417 9.34 27.38 15.10
C MET A 417 9.10 28.61 14.21
N THR A 418 10.12 29.03 13.46
CA THR A 418 10.02 30.09 12.46
C THR A 418 10.65 29.61 11.15
N LEU A 419 9.85 29.61 10.07
CA LEU A 419 10.30 29.21 8.74
C LEU A 419 11.04 30.36 8.01
N PRO A 420 12.12 30.05 7.27
CA PRO A 420 12.79 31.02 6.42
C PRO A 420 11.87 31.47 5.26
N PRO A 421 12.13 32.64 4.65
CA PRO A 421 11.29 33.20 3.57
C PRO A 421 11.10 32.26 2.37
N GLU A 422 12.10 31.43 2.07
CA GLU A 422 12.11 30.49 0.95
C GLU A 422 11.10 29.34 1.16
N LEU A 423 11.08 28.76 2.36
CA LEU A 423 10.10 27.72 2.72
C LEU A 423 8.68 28.27 2.91
N ARG A 424 8.54 29.57 3.21
CA ARG A 424 7.22 30.23 3.28
C ARG A 424 6.52 30.34 1.92
N GLN A 425 7.27 30.50 0.82
CA GLN A 425 6.69 30.58 -0.52
C GLN A 425 6.19 29.21 -0.98
N ILE A 426 6.95 28.15 -0.70
CA ILE A 426 6.56 26.77 -1.04
C ILE A 426 5.29 26.36 -0.29
N GLN A 427 5.15 26.75 0.98
CA GLN A 427 3.92 26.49 1.74
C GLN A 427 2.72 27.28 1.17
N ALA A 428 2.90 28.56 0.88
CA ALA A 428 1.83 29.41 0.33
C ALA A 428 1.34 28.95 -1.05
N ASP A 429 2.24 28.42 -1.90
CA ASP A 429 1.86 27.90 -3.22
C ASP A 429 1.05 26.58 -3.08
N LYS A 430 1.40 25.70 -2.14
CA LYS A 430 0.70 24.42 -1.88
C LYS A 430 -0.66 24.60 -1.18
N ASP A 431 -0.76 25.55 -0.25
CA ASP A 431 -2.03 25.89 0.40
C ASP A 431 -3.03 26.47 -0.63
N ASN A 432 -2.55 27.21 -1.64
CA ASN A 432 -3.41 27.70 -2.73
C ASN A 432 -3.83 26.61 -3.73
N GLU A 433 -2.99 25.61 -4.00
CA GLU A 433 -3.34 24.47 -4.86
C GLU A 433 -4.41 23.57 -4.22
N SER A 434 -4.35 23.36 -2.89
CA SER A 434 -5.35 22.56 -2.17
C SER A 434 -6.72 23.24 -2.04
N ASP A 435 -6.76 24.57 -1.92
CA ASP A 435 -8.01 25.35 -1.96
C ASP A 435 -8.63 25.40 -3.38
N GLU A 436 -7.81 25.41 -4.45
CA GLU A 436 -8.32 25.36 -5.82
C GLU A 436 -8.96 24.00 -6.17
N ASP A 437 -8.41 22.88 -5.71
CA ASP A 437 -8.99 21.55 -5.97
C ASP A 437 -10.29 21.32 -5.19
N ASN A 438 -10.38 21.80 -3.93
CA ASN A 438 -11.64 21.77 -3.17
C ASN A 438 -12.75 22.63 -3.81
N SER A 439 -12.38 23.76 -4.44
CA SER A 439 -13.35 24.60 -5.14
C SER A 439 -13.90 23.95 -6.42
N LYS A 440 -13.07 23.22 -7.17
CA LYS A 440 -13.48 22.50 -8.40
C LYS A 440 -14.38 21.29 -8.10
N GLU A 441 -14.17 20.60 -6.98
CA GLU A 441 -15.08 19.53 -6.55
C GLU A 441 -16.47 20.07 -6.16
N SER A 442 -16.53 21.24 -5.51
CA SER A 442 -17.81 21.86 -5.13
C SER A 442 -18.65 22.30 -6.34
N ASP A 443 -18.01 22.88 -7.36
CA ASP A 443 -18.68 23.29 -8.61
C ASP A 443 -19.10 22.10 -9.49
N SER A 444 -18.47 20.92 -9.31
CA SER A 444 -18.84 19.70 -10.04
C SER A 444 -20.09 19.02 -9.45
N LYS A 445 -20.31 19.11 -8.13
CA LYS A 445 -21.48 18.52 -7.45
C LYS A 445 -22.75 19.34 -7.64
N ASP A 446 -22.65 20.65 -7.85
CA ASP A 446 -23.81 21.52 -8.11
C ASP A 446 -24.31 21.46 -9.56
N ASN A 447 -23.50 21.00 -10.51
CA ASN A 447 -23.90 20.86 -11.93
C ASN A 447 -24.55 19.50 -12.27
N GLU A 448 -24.57 18.52 -11.36
CA GLU A 448 -25.30 17.25 -11.57
C GLU A 448 -26.75 17.25 -11.05
N ASN A 449 -27.21 18.34 -10.42
CA ASN A 449 -28.56 18.47 -9.86
C ASN A 449 -29.46 19.54 -10.53
N LEU A 450 -29.24 19.86 -11.81
CA LEU A 450 -30.11 20.76 -12.60
C LEU A 450 -30.70 20.12 -13.85
#